data_AF-A0A529X4Q7-F1
#
_entry.id   AF-A0A529X4Q7-F1
#
_cell.length_a   1.000
_cell.length_b   1.000
_cell.length_c   1.000
_cell.angle_alpha   90.00
_cell.angle_beta   90.00
_cell.angle_gamma   90.00
#
_symmetry.space_group_name_H-M   'P 1'
#
loop_
_entity.id
_entity.type
_entity.pdbx_description
1 polymer ?
#
loop_
_entity_poly.entity_id
_entity_poly.type
_entity_poly.pdbx_seq_one_letter_code
_entity_poly.pdbx_strand_id
1 'polypeptide(L)' 'MDARQLKVEAARAALAHVGDGMRLGIGTGTTAEEFVRLLAEKVATGLKVIGVPTSERTAALCR' A
#
# COMPACT_ATOMS: atom_id res chain seq x y z
N MET A 1 -7.46 -5.06 20.44
CA MET A 1 -6.76 -4.42 19.30
C MET A 1 -7.40 -3.06 19.07
N ASP A 2 -6.59 -2.02 18.91
CA ASP A 2 -7.09 -0.71 18.51
C ASP A 2 -7.40 -0.67 16.99
N ALA A 3 -8.16 0.34 16.56
CA ALA A 3 -8.58 0.45 15.17
C ALA A 3 -7.42 0.68 14.19
N ARG A 4 -6.29 1.23 14.65
CA ARG A 4 -5.10 1.43 13.82
C ARG A 4 -4.38 0.10 13.59
N GLN A 5 -4.24 -0.71 14.63
CA GLN A 5 -3.68 -2.06 14.54
C GLN A 5 -4.45 -2.91 13.53
N LEU A 6 -5.79 -2.89 13.58
CA LEU A 6 -6.60 -3.63 12.61
C LEU A 6 -6.38 -3.18 11.16
N LYS A 7 -6.15 -1.89 10.93
CA LYS A 7 -5.84 -1.36 9.59
C LYS A 7 -4.47 -1.82 9.10
N VAL A 8 -3.47 -1.85 9.98
CA VAL A 8 -2.13 -2.35 9.65
C VAL A 8 -2.16 -3.84 9.33
N GLU A 9 -2.90 -4.65 10.09
CA GLU A 9 -3.03 -6.09 9.80
C GLU A 9 -3.77 -6.35 8.49
N ALA A 10 -4.85 -5.61 8.20
CA ALA A 10 -5.54 -5.70 6.91
C ALA A 10 -4.61 -5.32 5.74
N ALA A 11 -3.82 -4.25 5.90
CA ALA A 11 -2.83 -3.83 4.91
C ALA A 11 -1.73 -4.89 4.70
N ARG A 12 -1.25 -5.51 5.79
CA ARG A 12 -0.24 -6.57 5.74
C ARG A 12 -0.76 -7.81 5.01
N ALA A 13 -2.00 -8.21 5.30
CA ALA A 13 -2.65 -9.31 4.60
C ALA A 13 -2.78 -9.02 3.10
N ALA A 14 -3.21 -7.81 2.73
CA ALA A 14 -3.29 -7.39 1.32
C ALA A 14 -1.92 -7.42 0.61
N LEU A 15 -0.85 -7.03 1.30
CA LEU A 15 0.51 -6.99 0.73
C LEU A 15 1.03 -8.38 0.36
N ALA A 16 0.58 -9.46 1.03
CA ALA A 16 0.97 -10.82 0.70
C ALA A 16 0.49 -11.28 -0.70
N HIS A 17 -0.46 -10.55 -1.29
CA HIS A 17 -0.97 -10.82 -2.64
C HIS A 17 -0.25 -10.01 -3.72
N VAL A 18 0.68 -9.13 -3.36
CA VAL A 18 1.41 -8.30 -4.33
C VAL A 18 2.63 -9.04 -4.85
N GLY A 19 2.70 -9.19 -6.18
CA GLY A 19 3.83 -9.76 -6.90
C GLY A 19 4.65 -8.71 -7.66
N ASP A 20 5.86 -9.11 -8.05
CA ASP A 20 6.75 -8.29 -8.88
C ASP A 20 6.12 -8.03 -10.27
N GLY A 21 6.32 -6.81 -10.78
CA GLY A 21 5.80 -6.34 -12.06
C GLY A 21 4.31 -5.98 -12.07
N MET A 22 3.59 -6.07 -10.95
CA MET A 22 2.16 -5.77 -10.91
C MET A 22 1.84 -4.29 -11.11
N ARG A 23 0.69 -4.02 -11.73
CA ARG A 23 0.03 -2.70 -11.74
C ARG A 23 -1.08 -2.71 -10.70
N LEU A 24 -0.97 -1.86 -9.69
CA LEU A 24 -1.83 -1.86 -8.52
C LEU A 24 -2.71 -0.62 -8.51
N GLY A 25 -4.03 -0.79 -8.41
CA GLY A 25 -4.91 0.30 -8.03
C GLY A 25 -4.74 0.63 -6.55
N ILE A 26 -4.37 1.87 -6.21
CA ILE A 26 -4.16 2.28 -4.82
C ILE A 26 -5.37 3.08 -4.35
N GLY A 27 -6.11 2.49 -3.41
CA GLY A 27 -7.30 3.07 -2.79
C GLY A 27 -7.03 4.35 -1.99
N THR A 28 -8.08 4.91 -1.39
CA THR A 28 -8.02 6.12 -0.56
C THR A 28 -8.47 5.82 0.87
N GLY A 29 -7.92 6.54 1.84
CA GLY A 29 -8.29 6.47 3.25
C GLY A 29 -7.23 5.81 4.12
N THR A 30 -7.36 5.97 5.44
CA THR A 30 -6.32 5.64 6.43
C THR A 30 -5.82 4.18 6.36
N THR A 31 -6.61 3.21 5.92
CA THR A 31 -6.15 1.82 5.72
C THR A 31 -5.23 1.69 4.50
N ALA A 32 -5.57 2.37 3.40
CA ALA A 32 -4.76 2.39 2.19
C ALA A 32 -3.42 3.11 2.45
N GLU A 33 -3.42 4.14 3.31
CA GLU A 33 -2.19 4.82 3.73
C GLU A 33 -1.23 3.85 4.45
N GLU A 34 -1.73 2.99 5.35
CA GLU A 34 -0.90 1.96 5.99
C GLU A 34 -0.40 0.91 4.97
N PHE A 35 -1.21 0.55 3.97
CA PHE A 35 -0.77 -0.33 2.87
C PHE A 35 0.37 0.29 2.06
N VAL A 36 0.28 1.57 1.69
CA VAL A 36 1.34 2.26 0.93
C VAL A 36 2.64 2.29 1.73
N ARG A 37 2.59 2.52 3.05
CA ARG A 37 3.79 2.49 3.90
C ARG A 37 4.47 1.12 3.89
N LEU A 38 3.71 0.03 4.06
CA LEU A 38 4.27 -1.33 4.03
C LEU A 38 4.76 -1.71 2.63
N LEU A 39 4.05 -1.28 1.58
CA LEU A 39 4.46 -1.51 0.20
C LEU A 39 5.80 -0.81 -0.10
N ALA A 40 5.99 0.42 0.41
CA ALA A 40 7.22 1.18 0.22
C ALA A 40 8.45 0.43 0.78
N GLU A 41 8.32 -0.25 1.92
CA GLU A 41 9.40 -1.09 2.46
C GLU A 41 9.77 -2.22 1.49
N LYS A 42 8.77 -2.89 0.88
CA LYS A 42 9.01 -3.95 -0.11
C LYS A 42 9.67 -3.41 -1.37
N VAL A 43 9.21 -2.26 -1.86
CA VAL A 43 9.80 -1.58 -3.01
C VAL A 43 11.25 -1.19 -2.74
N ALA A 44 11.56 -0.68 -1.54
CA ALA A 44 12.92 -0.39 -1.11
C ALA A 44 13.81 -1.64 -1.10
N THR A 45 13.24 -2.83 -0.84
CA THR A 45 13.96 -4.12 -0.93
C THR A 45 14.00 -4.73 -2.34
N GLY A 46 13.50 -4.03 -3.35
CA GLY A 46 13.63 -4.42 -4.76
C GLY A 46 12.35 -4.90 -5.45
N LEU A 47 11.20 -4.90 -4.77
CA LEU A 47 9.91 -5.16 -5.41
C LEU A 47 9.59 -4.06 -6.44
N LYS A 48 9.28 -4.43 -7.68
CA LYS A 48 8.91 -3.48 -8.74
C LYS A 48 7.41 -3.53 -8.96
N VAL A 49 6.73 -2.40 -8.76
CA VAL A 49 5.30 -2.27 -9.03
C VAL A 49 4.99 -0.89 -9.60
N ILE A 50 3.85 -0.76 -10.28
CA ILE A 50 3.31 0.52 -10.73
C ILE A 50 2.04 0.81 -9.94
N GLY A 51 2.04 1.86 -9.13
CA GLY A 51 0.85 2.33 -8.40
C GLY A 51 -0.02 3.27 -9.25
N VAL A 52 -1.31 2.99 -9.32
CA VAL A 52 -2.33 3.86 -9.95
C VAL A 52 -3.22 4.41 -8.83
N PRO A 53 -2.98 5.64 -8.34
CA PRO A 53 -3.71 6.19 -7.20
C PRO A 53 -5.14 6.61 -7.58
N THR A 54 -6.08 6.43 -6.65
CA THR A 54 -7.48 6.85 -6.79
C THR A 54 -7.78 8.26 -6.26
N SER A 55 -6.80 8.91 -5.62
CA SER A 55 -6.91 10.30 -5.15
C SER A 55 -5.54 10.99 -5.15
N GLU A 56 -5.54 12.33 -5.15
CA GLU A 56 -4.31 13.13 -5.05
C GLU A 56 -3.57 12.89 -3.73
N ARG A 57 -4.31 12.65 -2.63
CA ARG A 57 -3.73 12.30 -1.34
C ARG A 57 -2.91 11.02 -1.45
N THR A 58 -3.51 9.96 -2.00
CA THR A 58 -2.81 8.70 -2.20
C THR A 58 -1.67 8.87 -3.20
N ALA A 59 -1.86 9.64 -4.27
CA ALA A 59 -0.81 9.94 -5.24
C ALA A 59 0.41 10.60 -4.59
N ALA A 60 0.20 11.50 -3.63
CA ALA A 60 1.29 12.12 -2.88
C ALA A 60 2.09 11.14 -2.02
N LEU A 61 1.46 10.07 -1.53
CA LEU A 61 2.13 9.02 -0.76
C LEU A 61 2.90 8.03 -1.63
N CYS A 62 2.58 7.93 -2.92
CA CYS A 62 3.24 7.04 -3.89
C CYS A 62 4.40 7.69 -4.66
N ARG A 63 4.70 8.97 -4.39
CA ARG A 63 5.83 9.71 -4.97
C ARG A 63 7.07 9.56 -4.11
#